data_AF-A0A976L032-F1
#
_entry.id   AF-A0A976L032-F1
#
_cell.length_a   1.000
_cell.length_b   1.000
_cell.length_c   1.000
_cell.angle_alpha   90.00
_cell.angle_beta   90.00
_cell.angle_gamma   90.00
#
_symmetry.space_group_name_H-M   'P 1'
#
loop_
_entity.id
_entity.type
_entity.pdbx_description
1 polymer ?
#
loop_
_entity_poly.entity_id
_entity_poly.type
_entity_poly.pdbx_seq_one_letter_code
_entity_poly.pdbx_strand_id
1 'polypeptide(L)'
;IRRFFQHVLPGGFYKIRYFGFLSLSLAKELVGLVFELLGKSQFLPRFEGLNGMEIYQEISGKRQWLCPVCKSGIMHPYHQNISSD
;
A
#
# COMPACT_ATOMS: atom_id res chain seq x y z
N ILE A 1 0.69 -25.40 0.49
CA ILE A 1 0.63 -24.91 -0.92
C ILE A 1 0.31 -26.01 -1.96
N ARG A 2 0.61 -27.29 -1.69
CA ARG A 2 0.40 -28.45 -2.59
C ARG A 2 -1.00 -28.56 -3.22
N ARG A 3 -2.07 -28.24 -2.46
CA ARG A 3 -3.46 -28.31 -2.95
C ARG A 3 -3.71 -27.43 -4.19
N PHE A 4 -3.09 -26.26 -4.26
CA PHE A 4 -3.26 -25.32 -5.37
C PHE A 4 -2.54 -25.82 -6.64
N PHE A 5 -1.40 -26.50 -6.48
CA PHE A 5 -0.71 -27.13 -7.60
C PHE A 5 -1.45 -28.36 -8.15
N GLN A 6 -2.24 -29.06 -7.32
CA GLN A 6 -2.93 -30.30 -7.68
C GLN A 6 -4.38 -30.12 -8.17
N HIS A 7 -5.03 -28.97 -7.95
CA HIS A 7 -6.41 -28.75 -8.40
C HIS A 7 -6.55 -28.81 -9.94
N VAL A 8 -7.46 -29.59 -10.49
CA VAL A 8 -7.74 -29.57 -11.94
C VAL A 8 -8.84 -28.55 -12.20
N LEU A 9 -8.56 -27.56 -13.04
CA LEU A 9 -9.54 -26.53 -13.37
C LEU A 9 -10.53 -27.06 -14.43
N PRO A 10 -11.82 -26.65 -14.36
CA PRO A 10 -12.79 -26.94 -15.42
C PRO A 10 -12.36 -26.34 -16.77
N GLY A 11 -12.91 -26.86 -17.86
CA GLY A 11 -12.64 -26.34 -19.21
C GLY A 11 -12.89 -24.83 -19.32
N GLY A 12 -11.98 -24.10 -19.97
CA GLY A 12 -12.04 -22.64 -20.10
C GLY A 12 -11.34 -21.86 -18.98
N PHE A 13 -10.88 -22.52 -17.92
CA PHE A 13 -10.14 -21.89 -16.83
C PHE A 13 -8.64 -22.21 -16.91
N TYR A 14 -7.81 -21.18 -16.73
CA TYR A 14 -6.36 -21.29 -16.76
C TYR A 14 -5.75 -21.08 -15.36
N LYS A 15 -4.77 -21.91 -14.98
CA LYS A 15 -3.99 -21.70 -13.76
C LYS A 15 -2.94 -20.61 -14.00
N ILE A 16 -3.10 -19.46 -13.35
CA ILE A 16 -2.04 -18.45 -13.26
C ILE A 16 -1.04 -18.94 -12.19
N ARG A 17 0.20 -19.27 -12.60
CA ARG A 17 1.23 -19.84 -11.70
C ARG A 17 2.14 -18.78 -11.03
N TYR A 18 1.85 -17.50 -11.18
CA TYR A 18 2.74 -16.41 -10.74
C TYR A 18 2.49 -15.95 -9.30
N PHE A 19 2.44 -16.87 -8.35
CA PHE A 19 2.40 -16.52 -6.92
C PHE A 19 3.54 -17.22 -6.20
N GLY A 20 4.76 -16.73 -6.43
CA GLY A 20 5.95 -17.13 -5.67
C GLY A 20 6.54 -15.92 -4.96
N PHE A 21 7.20 -16.12 -3.83
CA PHE A 21 7.94 -15.06 -3.12
C PHE A 21 8.91 -14.28 -4.06
N LEU A 22 9.45 -14.97 -5.08
CA LEU A 22 10.32 -14.41 -6.12
C LEU A 22 9.60 -13.86 -7.35
N SER A 23 8.27 -14.01 -7.47
CA SER A 23 7.50 -13.45 -8.59
C SER A 23 7.41 -11.92 -8.53
N LEU A 24 7.63 -11.35 -7.35
CA LEU A 24 7.72 -9.90 -7.14
C LEU A 24 9.10 -9.32 -7.46
N SER A 25 10.15 -10.14 -7.57
CA SER A 25 11.51 -9.65 -7.83
C SER A 25 11.60 -8.93 -9.19
N LEU A 26 10.88 -9.43 -10.18
CA LEU A 26 10.80 -8.83 -11.52
C LEU A 26 9.62 -7.85 -11.68
N ALA A 27 8.82 -7.65 -10.63
CA ALA A 27 7.64 -6.77 -10.74
C ALA A 27 8.05 -5.34 -11.11
N LYS A 28 9.16 -4.84 -10.58
CA LYS A 28 9.66 -3.49 -10.93
C LYS A 28 9.94 -3.35 -12.44
N GLU A 29 10.45 -4.40 -13.08
CA GLU A 29 10.79 -4.39 -14.51
C GLU A 29 9.56 -4.68 -15.39
N LEU A 30 8.70 -5.63 -14.99
CA LEU A 30 7.53 -6.04 -15.77
C LEU A 30 6.33 -5.09 -15.63
N VAL A 31 6.20 -4.35 -14.53
CA VAL A 31 5.05 -3.46 -14.33
C VAL A 31 4.94 -2.42 -15.43
N GLY A 32 6.07 -1.87 -15.91
CA GLY A 32 6.09 -0.95 -17.04
C GLY A 32 5.52 -1.59 -18.32
N LEU A 33 6.02 -2.78 -18.68
CA LEU A 33 5.54 -3.56 -19.83
C LEU A 33 4.04 -3.88 -19.72
N VAL A 34 3.55 -4.21 -18.53
CA VAL A 34 2.12 -4.48 -18.30
C VAL A 34 1.27 -3.24 -18.57
N PHE A 35 1.70 -2.06 -18.13
CA PHE A 35 0.99 -0.80 -18.40
C PHE A 35 0.97 -0.47 -19.91
N GLU A 36 2.09 -0.68 -20.60
CA GLU A 36 2.18 -0.51 -22.06
C GLU A 36 1.20 -1.44 -22.80
N LEU A 37 1.20 -2.73 -22.46
CA LEU A 37 0.30 -3.72 -23.08
C LEU A 37 -1.18 -3.46 -22.78
N LEU A 38 -1.48 -2.89 -21.61
CA LEU A 38 -2.85 -2.50 -21.23
C LEU A 38 -3.29 -1.16 -21.86
N GLY A 39 -2.39 -0.44 -22.56
CA GLY A 39 -2.66 0.90 -23.07
C GLY A 39 -2.98 1.91 -21.98
N LYS A 40 -2.48 1.69 -20.76
CA LYS A 40 -2.71 2.55 -19.59
C LYS A 40 -1.42 3.26 -19.22
N SER A 41 -1.53 4.53 -18.83
CA SER A 41 -0.41 5.21 -18.20
C SER A 41 -0.11 4.58 -16.84
N GLN A 42 1.17 4.31 -16.59
CA GLN A 42 1.67 3.93 -15.27
C GLN A 42 1.15 4.88 -14.19
N PHE A 43 0.58 4.32 -13.12
CA PHE A 43 0.09 5.11 -12.00
C PHE A 43 1.30 5.58 -11.20
N LEU A 44 1.70 6.84 -11.40
CA LEU A 44 2.72 7.46 -10.58
C LEU A 44 2.20 7.49 -9.13
N PRO A 45 2.96 6.99 -8.16
CA PRO A 45 2.52 7.01 -6.77
C PRO A 45 2.50 8.46 -6.29
N ARG A 46 1.31 9.09 -6.37
CA ARG A 46 1.07 10.49 -6.01
C ARG A 46 1.55 10.85 -4.58
N PHE A 47 1.61 9.86 -3.71
CA PHE A 47 1.96 10.01 -2.30
C PHE A 47 3.27 9.33 -1.91
N GLU A 48 4.12 8.98 -2.88
CA GLU A 48 5.42 8.38 -2.58
C GLU A 48 6.28 9.34 -1.76
N GLY A 49 6.89 8.83 -0.69
CA GLY A 49 7.73 9.62 0.21
C GLY A 49 6.99 10.49 1.23
N LEU A 50 5.65 10.59 1.16
CA LEU A 50 4.86 11.32 2.15
C LEU A 50 4.54 10.44 3.36
N ASN A 51 4.64 11.03 4.54
CA ASN A 51 4.16 10.44 5.78
C ASN A 51 2.62 10.44 5.77
N GLY A 52 1.98 9.48 6.46
CA GLY A 52 0.51 9.37 6.53
C GLY A 52 -0.18 10.66 7.00
N MET A 53 0.50 11.45 7.83
CA MET A 53 0.04 12.78 8.26
C MET A 53 -0.01 13.81 7.12
N GLU A 54 1.00 13.80 6.27
CA GLU A 54 1.13 14.69 5.12
C GLU A 54 0.12 14.30 4.04
N ILE A 55 -0.05 12.99 3.82
CA ILE A 55 -1.08 12.43 2.93
C ILE A 55 -2.48 12.89 3.38
N TYR A 56 -2.77 12.77 4.68
CA TYR A 56 -4.06 13.24 5.21
C TYR A 56 -4.24 14.74 5.01
N GLN A 57 -3.19 15.54 5.26
CA GLN A 57 -3.26 16.99 5.07
C GLN A 57 -3.51 17.34 3.59
N GLU A 58 -2.84 16.68 2.66
CA GLU A 58 -3.00 16.85 1.21
C GLU A 58 -4.42 16.49 0.74
N ILE A 59 -4.99 15.39 1.25
CA ILE A 59 -6.34 14.92 0.85
C ILE A 59 -7.44 15.75 1.51
N SER A 60 -7.33 16.00 2.81
CA SER A 60 -8.40 16.62 3.61
C SER A 60 -8.31 18.14 3.67
N GLY A 61 -7.17 18.74 3.32
CA GLY A 61 -6.87 20.17 3.52
C GLY A 61 -6.77 20.57 5.00
N LYS A 62 -6.83 19.60 5.93
CA LYS A 62 -6.87 19.83 7.37
C LYS A 62 -5.62 19.25 8.02
N ARG A 63 -5.00 20.03 8.90
CA ARG A 63 -3.95 19.53 9.78
C ARG A 63 -4.58 18.77 10.93
N GLN A 64 -4.32 17.47 10.99
CA GLN A 64 -4.64 16.63 12.14
C GLN A 64 -3.74 16.99 13.33
N TRP A 65 -4.24 16.76 14.54
CA TRP A 65 -3.54 16.98 15.81
C TRP A 65 -3.12 18.42 16.11
N LEU A 66 -3.74 19.43 15.48
CA LEU A 66 -3.54 20.80 15.93
C LEU A 66 -4.08 20.99 17.35
N CYS A 67 -3.29 21.64 18.19
CA CYS A 67 -3.74 22.04 19.52
C CYS A 67 -4.95 22.98 19.39
N PRO A 68 -6.10 22.66 20.03
CA PRO A 68 -7.31 23.48 19.91
C PRO A 68 -7.15 24.88 20.52
N VAL A 69 -6.15 25.07 21.40
CA VAL A 69 -5.90 26.34 22.11
C VAL A 69 -5.01 27.27 21.30
N CYS A 70 -3.79 26.85 20.95
CA CYS A 70 -2.83 27.72 20.25
C CYS A 70 -2.93 27.65 18.72
N LYS A 71 -3.60 26.62 18.17
CA LYS A 71 -3.78 26.37 16.72
C LYS A 71 -2.47 26.26 15.90
N SER A 72 -1.32 26.28 16.56
CA SER A 72 0.02 26.19 15.94
C SER A 72 0.79 24.95 16.38
N GLY A 73 0.57 24.47 17.61
CA GLY A 73 1.24 23.28 18.15
C GLY A 73 0.66 21.97 17.61
N ILE A 74 1.50 20.95 17.54
CA ILE A 74 1.14 19.57 17.17
C ILE A 74 0.97 18.75 18.45
N MET A 75 -0.17 18.08 18.61
CA MET A 75 -0.45 17.16 19.70
C MET A 75 0.17 15.80 19.40
N HIS A 76 0.89 15.25 20.37
CA HIS A 76 1.42 13.89 20.30
C HIS A 76 0.58 12.98 21.20
N PRO A 77 0.26 11.75 20.76
CA PRO A 77 -0.43 10.78 21.60
C PRO A 77 0.45 10.45 22.82
N TYR A 78 -0.16 10.52 24.01
CA TYR A 78 0.51 10.14 25.24
C TYR A 78 0.33 8.63 25.47
N HIS A 79 1.42 7.88 25.42
CA HIS A 79 1.43 6.48 25.84
C HIS A 79 1.78 6.43 27.34
N GLN A 80 0.80 6.10 28.17
CA GLN A 80 1.08 5.67 29.55
C GLN A 80 1.69 4.27 29.50
N ASN A 81 2.98 4.16 29.81
CA ASN A 81 3.55 2.87 30.18
C ASN A 81 2.95 2.50 31.54
N ILE A 82 1.91 1.68 31.51
CA ILE A 82 1.37 1.07 32.73
C ILE A 82 2.42 0.05 33.18
N SER A 83 3.38 0.48 33.99
CA SER A 83 4.15 -0.43 34.83
C SER A 83 3.19 -0.94 35.90
N SER A 84 2.63 -2.14 35.68
CA SER A 84 2.06 -2.95 36.74
C SER A 84 3.19 -3.37 37.69
N ASP A 85 2.90 -3.24 38.99
CA ASP A 85 3.75 -3.58 40.14
C ASP A 85 4.57 -4.87 40.00
#